data_AF-A0A538G6D3-F1
#
_entry.id   AF-A0A538G6D3-F1
#
_cell.length_a   1.000
_cell.length_b   1.000
_cell.length_c   1.000
_cell.angle_alpha   90.00
_cell.angle_beta   90.00
_cell.angle_gamma   90.00
#
_symmetry.space_group_name_H-M   'P 1'
#
loop_
_entity.id
_entity.type
_entity.pdbx_description
1 polymer ?
#
loop_
_entity_poly.entity_id
_entity_poly.type
_entity_poly.pdbx_seq_one_letter_code
_entity_poly.pdbx_strand_id
1 'polypeptide(L)' 'MSEATHVGSGKVRELYALDDDRLVLVASDRISTFDVVLPTEIPDKGRMLTGLSGFWFARTSSLVPNHLLALRE' A
#
# COMPACT_ATOMS: atom_id res chain seq x y z
N MET A 1 -19.10 -5.52 4.44
CA MET A 1 -17.84 -4.84 4.85
C MET A 1 -18.27 -3.46 5.33
N SER A 2 -17.83 -3.00 6.51
CA SER A 2 -17.97 -1.58 6.83
C SER A 2 -17.35 -0.78 5.69
N GLU A 3 -17.97 0.33 5.33
CA GLU A 3 -17.44 1.20 4.29
C GLU A 3 -16.10 1.76 4.79
N ALA A 4 -15.02 1.47 4.08
CA ALA A 4 -13.69 1.92 4.48
C ALA A 4 -13.61 3.44 4.30
N THR A 5 -13.24 4.17 5.35
CA THR A 5 -13.19 5.63 5.33
C THR A 5 -11.85 6.08 4.76
N HIS A 6 -11.85 6.96 3.75
CA HIS A 6 -10.60 7.54 3.24
C HIS A 6 -9.92 8.39 4.32
N VAL A 7 -8.64 8.15 4.54
CA VAL A 7 -7.82 8.85 5.54
C VAL A 7 -6.89 9.86 4.87
N GLY A 8 -6.32 9.49 3.73
CA GLY A 8 -5.41 10.38 3.02
C GLY A 8 -4.70 9.73 1.84
N SER A 9 -4.11 10.62 1.04
CA SER A 9 -3.43 10.29 -0.20
C SER A 9 -1.95 10.66 -0.10
N GLY A 10 -1.07 9.66 -0.20
CA GLY A 10 0.35 9.88 -0.43
C GLY A 10 0.67 10.01 -1.93
N LYS A 11 1.95 10.17 -2.25
CA LYS A 11 2.43 10.18 -3.65
C LYS A 11 2.12 8.88 -4.40
N VAL A 12 2.05 7.76 -3.68
CA VAL A 12 1.89 6.41 -4.26
C VAL A 12 0.78 5.62 -3.61
N ARG A 13 0.51 5.78 -2.31
CA ARG A 13 -0.47 4.96 -1.58
C ARG A 13 -1.66 5.79 -1.13
N GLU A 14 -2.84 5.22 -1.26
CA GLU A 14 -4.07 5.68 -0.61
C GLU A 14 -4.26 4.90 0.69
N LEU A 15 -4.70 5.60 1.74
CA LEU A 15 -4.99 5.01 3.05
C LEU A 15 -6.49 5.07 3.32
N TYR A 16 -7.05 3.93 3.72
CA TYR A 16 -8.42 3.81 4.17
C TYR A 16 -8.47 3.17 5.56
N ALA A 17 -9.26 3.70 6.47
CA ALA A 17 -9.51 3.10 7.78
C ALA A 17 -10.68 2.11 7.68
N LEU A 18 -10.48 0.89 8.19
CA LEU A 18 -11.57 -0.08 8.39
C LEU A 18 -12.22 0.10 9.76
N ASP A 19 -11.40 0.46 10.75
CA ASP A 19 -11.73 0.78 12.14
C ASP A 19 -10.54 1.53 12.78
N ASP A 20 -10.56 1.71 14.09
CA ASP A 20 -9.56 2.47 14.85
C ASP A 20 -8.15 1.86 14.81
N ASP A 21 -8.03 0.55 14.54
CA ASP A 21 -6.75 -0.18 14.62
C ASP A 21 -6.24 -0.69 13.25
N ARG A 22 -7.07 -0.65 12.20
CA ARG A 22 -6.77 -1.29 10.92
C ARG A 22 -6.89 -0.35 9.73
N LEU A 23 -5.84 -0.35 8.92
CA LEU A 23 -5.76 0.39 7.66
C LEU A 23 -5.69 -0.55 6.46
N VAL A 24 -6.35 -0.17 5.38
CA VAL A 24 -6.09 -0.66 4.02
C VAL A 24 -5.14 0.31 3.35
N LEU A 25 -3.99 -0.21 2.91
CA LEU A 25 -3.02 0.51 2.11
C LEU A 25 -3.18 0.09 0.64
N VAL A 26 -3.62 1.00 -0.22
CA VAL A 26 -3.77 0.74 -1.65
C VAL A 26 -2.62 1.40 -2.39
N ALA A 27 -1.67 0.61 -2.90
CA ALA A 27 -0.63 1.13 -3.77
C ALA A 27 -1.19 1.39 -5.18
N SER A 28 -1.12 2.65 -5.62
CA SER A 28 -1.51 3.09 -6.96
C SER A 28 -0.37 2.93 -7.98
N ASP A 29 -0.73 3.09 -9.25
CA ASP A 29 0.20 3.08 -10.37
C ASP A 29 0.92 4.44 -10.57
N ARG A 30 0.55 5.45 -9.78
CA ARG A 30 1.22 6.76 -9.73
C ARG A 30 2.69 6.62 -9.33
N ILE A 31 3.54 7.35 -10.04
CA ILE A 31 4.98 7.48 -9.75
C ILE A 31 5.31 8.95 -9.51
N SER A 32 6.31 9.20 -8.65
CA SER A 32 6.80 10.54 -8.38
C SER A 32 8.30 10.64 -8.57
N THR A 33 8.77 11.77 -9.09
CA THR A 33 10.19 12.12 -9.23
C THR A 33 10.36 13.59 -8.88
N PHE A 34 11.46 13.96 -8.21
CA PHE A 34 11.71 15.34 -7.77
C PHE A 34 10.52 15.94 -7.00
N ASP A 35 9.95 15.15 -6.08
CA ASP A 35 8.77 15.49 -5.27
C ASP A 35 7.46 15.78 -6.01
N VAL A 36 7.41 15.58 -7.33
CA VAL A 36 6.20 15.77 -8.15
C VAL A 36 5.64 14.41 -8.57
N VAL A 37 4.33 14.22 -8.41
CA VAL A 37 3.60 13.07 -8.98
C VAL A 37 3.44 13.31 -10.48
N LEU A 38 3.88 12.35 -11.29
CA LEU A 38 3.80 12.46 -12.74
C LEU A 38 2.37 12.23 -13.25
N PRO A 39 1.95 12.89 -14.35
CA PRO A 39 0.61 12.71 -14.90
C PRO A 39 0.43 11.33 -15.56
N THR A 40 1.52 10.68 -15.97
CA THR A 40 1.50 9.35 -16.57
C THR A 40 1.77 8.29 -15.51
N GLU A 41 0.88 7.31 -15.40
CA GLU A 41 1.03 6.17 -14.51
C GLU A 41 1.90 5.07 -15.14
N ILE A 42 2.41 4.16 -14.30
CA ILE A 42 3.05 2.92 -14.76
C ILE A 42 2.07 1.77 -14.49
N PRO A 43 1.45 1.18 -15.53
CA PRO A 43 0.48 0.10 -15.36
C PRO A 43 1.03 -1.05 -14.51
N ASP A 44 0.18 -1.58 -13.61
CA ASP A 44 0.45 -2.71 -12.71
C ASP A 44 1.55 -2.47 -11.65
N LYS A 45 2.12 -1.26 -11.57
CA LYS A 45 3.15 -0.95 -10.59
C LYS A 45 2.65 -1.13 -9.15
N GLY A 46 1.45 -0.66 -8.85
CA GLY A 46 0.84 -0.79 -7.52
C GLY A 46 0.69 -2.26 -7.10
N ARG A 47 0.27 -3.12 -8.04
CA ARG A 47 0.16 -4.56 -7.85
C ARG A 47 1.53 -5.19 -7.55
N MET A 48 2.53 -4.89 -8.37
CA MET A 48 3.90 -5.41 -8.20
C MET A 48 4.51 -4.97 -6.87
N LEU A 49 4.37 -3.69 -6.50
CA LEU A 49 4.90 -3.16 -5.25
C LEU A 49 4.22 -3.78 -4.02
N THR A 50 2.92 -4.07 -4.11
CA THR A 50 2.18 -4.74 -3.04
C THR A 50 2.66 -6.17 -2.86
N GLY A 51 2.81 -6.92 -3.95
CA GLY A 51 3.35 -8.29 -3.91
C GLY A 51 4.78 -8.35 -3.41
N LEU A 52 5.65 -7.43 -3.87
CA LEU A 52 7.04 -7.35 -3.41
C LEU A 52 7.14 -7.03 -1.91
N SER A 53 6.28 -6.14 -1.41
CA SER A 53 6.18 -5.85 0.02
C SER A 53 5.78 -7.11 0.80
N GLY A 54 4.75 -7.83 0.32
CA GLY A 54 4.31 -9.10 0.87
C GLY A 54 5.41 -10.16 0.95
N PHE A 55 6.17 -10.33 -0.14
CA PHE A 55 7.33 -11.24 -0.18
C PHE A 55 8.33 -10.91 0.93
N TRP A 56 8.72 -9.64 1.06
CA TRP A 56 9.69 -9.23 2.06
C TRP A 56 9.16 -9.33 3.49
N PHE A 57 7.90 -8.96 3.74
CA PHE A 57 7.28 -9.13 5.06
C PHE A 57 7.27 -10.58 5.51
N ALA A 58 6.97 -11.52 4.61
CA ALA A 58 7.06 -12.94 4.92
C ALA A 58 8.51 -13.37 5.21
N ARG A 59 9.46 -12.95 4.37
CA ARG A 59 10.87 -13.34 4.45
C ARG A 59 11.57 -12.82 5.71
N THR A 60 11.18 -11.66 6.22
CA THR A 60 11.81 -11.01 7.39
C THR A 60 11.00 -11.12 8.68
N SER A 61 9.87 -11.84 8.66
CA SER A 61 8.97 -12.03 9.81
C SER A 61 9.66 -12.54 11.09
N SER A 62 10.72 -13.35 10.95
CA SER A 62 11.50 -13.86 12.09
C SER A 62 12.54 -12.88 12.64
N LEU A 63 12.83 -11.79 11.92
CA LEU A 63 13.84 -10.79 12.30
C LEU A 63 13.21 -9.60 13.02
N VAL A 64 12.03 -9.15 12.58
CA VAL A 64 11.34 -7.99 13.14
C VAL A 64 9.82 -8.09 12.92
N PRO A 65 8.99 -7.72 13.92
CA PRO A 65 7.55 -7.58 13.71
C PRO A 65 7.23 -6.55 12.62
N ASN A 66 6.14 -6.76 11.90
CA ASN A 66 5.65 -5.82 10.88
C ASN A 66 4.14 -5.63 10.97
N HIS A 67 3.60 -4.67 10.23
CA HIS A 67 2.19 -4.27 10.29
C HIS A 67 1.26 -5.06 9.35
N LEU A 68 1.76 -6.05 8.61
CA LEU A 68 0.95 -6.76 7.63
C LEU A 68 -0.04 -7.70 8.31
N LEU A 69 -1.34 -7.46 8.08
CA LEU A 69 -2.40 -8.35 8.56
C LEU A 69 -2.81 -9.39 7.51
N ALA A 70 -2.97 -8.95 6.26
CA ALA A 70 -3.34 -9.80 5.13
C ALA A 70 -2.97 -9.11 3.80
N LEU A 71 -2.88 -9.89 2.73
CA LEU A 71 -2.80 -9.42 1.35
C LEU A 71 -4.06 -9.84 0.60
N ARG A 72 -4.42 -9.07 -0.41
CA ARG A 72 -5.43 -9.50 -1.38
C ARG A 72 -4.85 -10.65 -2.22
N GLU A 73 -5.64 -11.70 -2.41
CA GLU A 73 -5.34 -12.76 -3.38
C GLU A 73 -5.38 -12.25 -4.83
#